data_AF-W6PML8-F1
#
_entry.id   AF-W6PML8-F1
#
_cell.length_a   1.000
_cell.length_b   1.000
_cell.length_c   1.000
_cell.angle_alpha   90.00
_cell.angle_beta   90.00
_cell.angle_gamma   90.00
#
_symmetry.space_group_name_H-M   'P 1'
#
loop_
_entity.id
_entity.type
_entity.pdbx_description
1 polymer ?
#
loop_
_entity_poly.entity_id
_entity_poly.type
_entity_poly.pdbx_seq_one_letter_code
_entity_poly.pdbx_strand_id
1 'polypeptide(L)'
;MPEIAREACKEVHFQNKGKWYFAVGFANRSGGYEIRNKYLKGSISPKEITHIKNGSDRCCIVVEGFMDYLSYLTLKATHPGNGQPKGNGPDYIVLNSVSNVGKAIPVLKEYKSALCLLDNDSAGRQAFQQMAQAGCPVRDKSDCYREYNDLNDYLLGRKMAQENKTDHQHETAPKLIEKPAKKQSG
;
A
#
# COMPACT_ATOMS: atom_id res chain seq x y z
N MET A 1 12.85 3.55 -11.95
CA MET A 1 12.84 4.93 -12.45
C MET A 1 12.97 5.88 -11.26
N PRO A 2 14.19 6.32 -10.93
CA PRO A 2 14.47 7.18 -9.76
C PRO A 2 13.71 8.51 -9.76
N GLU A 3 13.38 9.03 -10.95
CA GLU A 3 12.69 10.30 -11.15
C GLU A 3 11.27 10.31 -10.55
N ILE A 4 10.52 9.22 -10.70
CA ILE A 4 9.16 9.08 -10.15
C ILE A 4 9.19 9.22 -8.63
N ALA A 5 10.11 8.51 -7.97
CA ALA A 5 10.26 8.58 -6.52
C ALA A 5 10.76 9.97 -6.06
N ARG A 6 11.63 10.61 -6.86
CA ARG A 6 12.15 11.96 -6.55
C ARG A 6 11.08 13.04 -6.64
N GLU A 7 10.10 12.89 -7.53
CA GLU A 7 8.97 13.82 -7.66
C GLU A 7 7.89 13.58 -6.61
N ALA A 8 7.61 12.33 -6.27
CA ALA A 8 6.53 11.96 -5.37
C ALA A 8 6.92 11.96 -3.88
N CYS A 9 8.19 11.74 -3.55
CA CYS A 9 8.65 11.53 -2.19
C CYS A 9 9.70 12.55 -1.75
N LYS A 10 9.93 12.60 -0.43
CA LYS A 10 10.99 13.38 0.21
C LYS A 10 11.84 12.47 1.08
N GLU A 11 13.11 12.80 1.25
CA GLU A 11 13.87 12.23 2.36
C GLU A 11 13.40 12.87 3.66
N VAL A 12 13.05 12.03 4.64
CA VAL A 12 12.63 12.49 5.97
C VAL A 12 13.60 11.97 7.02
N HIS A 13 13.97 12.85 7.94
CA HIS A 13 14.84 12.54 9.07
C HIS A 13 13.99 12.54 10.33
N PHE A 14 14.09 11.46 11.13
CA PHE A 14 13.29 11.30 12.34
C PHE A 14 14.09 10.62 13.44
N GLN A 15 13.68 10.84 14.68
CA GLN A 15 14.27 10.20 15.83
C GLN A 15 13.33 9.10 16.37
N ASN A 16 13.88 7.92 16.65
CA ASN A 16 13.17 6.83 17.29
C ASN A 16 14.04 6.25 18.42
N LYS A 17 13.52 6.21 19.65
CA LYS A 17 14.26 5.76 20.85
C LYS A 17 15.66 6.40 20.98
N GLY A 18 15.76 7.70 20.73
CA GLY A 18 17.01 8.48 20.84
C GLY A 18 17.98 8.33 19.66
N LYS A 19 17.71 7.44 18.70
CA LYS A 19 18.54 7.27 17.49
C LYS A 19 17.93 7.98 16.30
N TRP A 20 18.78 8.61 15.50
CA TRP A 20 18.39 9.25 14.25
C TRP A 20 18.32 8.24 13.11
N TYR A 21 17.28 8.38 12.30
CA TYR A 21 17.03 7.58 11.11
C TYR A 21 16.63 8.49 9.97
N PHE A 22 16.86 8.03 8.74
CA PHE A 22 16.27 8.61 7.54
C PHE A 22 15.39 7.56 6.84
N ALA A 23 14.41 8.05 6.09
CA ALA A 23 13.52 7.23 5.29
C ALA A 23 13.02 7.99 4.06
N VAL A 24 12.50 7.25 3.09
CA VAL A 24 11.64 7.83 2.05
C VAL A 24 10.30 8.13 2.70
N GLY A 25 9.89 9.40 2.63
CA GLY A 25 8.62 9.91 3.13
C GLY A 25 7.69 10.28 1.98
N PHE A 26 6.44 9.85 2.10
CA PHE A 26 5.35 10.19 1.19
C PHE A 26 4.30 10.99 1.95
N ALA A 27 4.10 12.24 1.55
CA ALA A 27 3.25 13.16 2.31
C ALA A 27 1.76 12.79 2.15
N ASN A 28 0.99 12.94 3.22
CA ASN A 28 -0.47 12.86 3.18
C ASN A 28 -1.11 14.25 3.14
N ARG A 29 -2.43 14.32 2.93
CA ARG A 29 -3.13 15.59 2.75
C ARG A 29 -3.22 16.47 4.01
N SER A 30 -2.79 15.97 5.17
CA SER A 30 -2.87 16.66 6.46
C SER A 30 -1.50 16.95 7.07
N GLY A 31 -0.43 16.89 6.28
CA GLY A 31 0.93 17.24 6.71
C GLY A 31 1.68 16.12 7.45
N GLY A 32 1.09 14.93 7.58
CA GLY A 32 1.78 13.72 8.01
C GLY A 32 2.48 13.01 6.84
N TYR A 33 3.19 11.92 7.14
CA TYR A 33 3.94 11.16 6.15
C TYR A 33 3.79 9.66 6.37
N GLU A 34 3.69 8.90 5.28
CA GLU A 34 4.08 7.49 5.31
C GLU A 34 5.57 7.38 5.07
N ILE A 35 6.26 6.53 5.82
CA ILE A 35 7.71 6.41 5.78
C ILE A 35 8.14 4.96 5.55
N ARG A 36 9.14 4.79 4.68
CA ARG A 36 9.76 3.50 4.40
C ARG A 36 11.27 3.63 4.36
N ASN A 37 11.94 2.76 5.11
CA ASN A 37 13.34 2.44 4.90
C ASN A 37 13.53 0.92 4.99
N LYS A 38 14.78 0.46 4.87
CA LYS A 38 15.14 -0.97 4.96
C LYS A 38 14.61 -1.65 6.23
N TYR A 39 14.49 -0.91 7.33
CA TYR A 39 14.21 -1.45 8.65
C TYR A 39 12.78 -1.17 9.14
N LEU A 40 12.09 -0.19 8.55
CA LEU A 40 10.83 0.35 9.04
C LEU A 40 9.84 0.57 7.89
N LYS A 41 8.60 0.14 8.10
CA LYS A 41 7.40 0.68 7.47
C LYS A 41 6.62 1.37 8.59
N GLY A 42 6.31 2.65 8.44
CA GLY A 42 5.65 3.42 9.50
C GLY A 42 5.03 4.69 8.97
N SER A 43 4.51 5.49 9.89
CA SER A 43 3.87 6.77 9.59
C SER A 43 4.30 7.84 10.59
N ILE A 44 4.51 9.07 10.13
CA ILE A 44 4.59 10.28 10.94
C ILE A 44 3.19 10.90 10.98
N SER A 45 2.64 11.04 12.19
CA SER A 45 1.30 11.56 12.41
C SER A 45 1.11 12.98 11.85
N PRO A 46 -0.12 13.35 11.45
CA PRO A 46 -1.35 12.55 11.51
C PRO A 46 -1.42 11.48 10.41
N LYS A 47 -2.07 10.34 10.68
CA LYS A 47 -2.35 9.34 9.64
C LYS A 47 -3.48 9.83 8.74
N GLU A 48 -3.24 9.82 7.43
CA GLU A 48 -4.22 10.22 6.43
C GLU A 48 -3.95 9.61 5.06
N ILE A 49 -4.95 9.68 4.18
CA ILE A 49 -4.84 9.47 2.75
C ILE A 49 -3.99 10.58 2.11
N THR A 50 -3.37 10.26 1.00
CA THR A 50 -2.81 11.25 0.09
C THR A 50 -3.78 11.46 -1.06
N HIS A 51 -4.07 12.73 -1.37
CA HIS A 51 -4.96 13.11 -2.48
C HIS A 51 -4.20 13.97 -3.48
N ILE A 52 -3.95 13.42 -4.66
CA ILE A 52 -3.19 14.06 -5.73
C ILE A 52 -4.17 14.48 -6.82
N LYS A 53 -4.36 15.79 -6.97
CA LYS A 53 -5.25 16.38 -7.96
C LYS A 53 -4.45 16.77 -9.20
N ASN A 54 -4.72 16.08 -10.31
CA ASN A 54 -4.22 16.44 -11.64
C ASN A 54 -5.26 17.25 -12.43
N GLY A 55 -6.42 17.53 -11.82
CA GLY A 55 -7.49 18.31 -12.44
C GLY A 55 -8.45 17.44 -13.27
N SER A 56 -8.61 16.17 -12.89
CA SER A 56 -9.62 15.29 -13.47
C SER A 56 -10.90 15.30 -12.63
N ASP A 57 -12.04 15.63 -13.24
CA ASP A 57 -13.36 15.51 -12.61
C ASP A 57 -14.04 14.15 -12.92
N ARG A 58 -13.44 13.34 -13.81
CA ARG A 58 -14.09 12.15 -14.36
C ARG A 58 -13.64 10.85 -13.70
N CYS A 59 -12.36 10.73 -13.38
CA CYS A 59 -11.80 9.44 -12.97
C CYS A 59 -10.70 9.64 -11.91
N CYS A 60 -10.86 8.96 -10.78
CA CYS A 60 -9.85 8.81 -9.75
C CYS A 60 -9.26 7.38 -9.79
N ILE A 61 -7.97 7.24 -9.50
CA ILE A 61 -7.34 5.95 -9.24
C ILE A 61 -7.05 5.85 -7.75
N VAL A 62 -7.53 4.78 -7.13
CA VAL A 62 -7.33 4.46 -5.72
C VAL A 62 -6.28 3.36 -5.61
N VAL A 63 -5.26 3.59 -4.80
CA VAL A 63 -4.17 2.64 -4.53
C VAL A 63 -4.00 2.48 -3.02
N GLU A 64 -3.67 1.28 -2.58
CA GLU A 64 -3.62 0.95 -1.15
C GLU A 64 -2.45 1.62 -0.43
N GLY A 65 -1.23 1.39 -0.89
CA GLY A 65 -0.01 1.96 -0.35
C GLY A 65 0.72 2.91 -1.30
N PHE A 66 1.61 3.73 -0.74
CA PHE A 66 2.42 4.62 -1.58
C PHE A 66 3.47 3.86 -2.43
N MET A 67 3.90 2.67 -2.00
CA MET A 67 4.78 1.83 -2.82
C MET A 67 4.05 1.30 -4.06
N ASP A 68 2.76 0.98 -3.93
CA ASP A 68 1.90 0.56 -5.04
C ASP A 68 1.62 1.73 -5.97
N TYR A 69 1.46 2.93 -5.43
CA TYR A 69 1.40 4.18 -6.21
C TYR A 69 2.66 4.37 -7.07
N LEU A 70 3.86 4.25 -6.49
CA LEU A 70 5.12 4.37 -7.24
C LEU A 70 5.26 3.26 -8.30
N SER A 71 4.80 2.05 -7.96
CA SER A 71 4.80 0.91 -8.88
C SER A 71 3.86 1.14 -10.05
N TYR A 72 2.65 1.65 -9.80
CA TYR A 72 1.69 2.03 -10.83
C TYR A 72 2.27 3.05 -11.81
N LEU A 73 2.88 4.14 -11.30
CA LEU A 73 3.51 5.15 -12.14
C LEU A 73 4.65 4.56 -12.98
N THR A 74 5.44 3.67 -12.39
CA THR A 74 6.54 2.97 -13.09
C THR A 74 6.02 2.08 -14.23
N LEU A 75 4.96 1.31 -13.97
CA LEU A 75 4.31 0.46 -14.97
C LEU A 75 3.74 1.30 -16.12
N LYS A 76 3.07 2.40 -15.80
CA LYS A 76 2.50 3.34 -16.79
C LYS A 76 3.57 3.98 -17.68
N ALA A 77 4.71 4.35 -17.10
CA ALA A 77 5.80 4.96 -17.85
C ALA A 77 6.60 3.95 -18.70
N THR A 78 6.71 2.69 -18.27
CA THR A 78 7.38 1.62 -19.03
C THR A 78 6.52 1.02 -20.14
N HIS A 79 5.19 1.12 -20.04
CA HIS A 79 4.25 0.59 -21.02
C HIS A 79 3.30 1.70 -21.55
N PRO A 80 3.81 2.67 -22.34
CA PRO A 80 3.05 3.82 -22.81
C PRO A 80 1.95 3.50 -23.84
N GLY A 81 1.75 2.22 -24.20
CA GLY A 81 0.88 1.78 -25.29
C GLY A 81 -0.63 1.93 -25.07
N ASN A 82 -1.09 2.25 -23.86
CA ASN A 82 -2.51 2.46 -23.58
C ASN A 82 -2.82 3.95 -23.60
N GLY A 83 -2.93 4.49 -24.82
CA GLY A 83 -3.42 5.83 -25.17
C GLY A 83 -3.50 6.81 -24.01
N GLN A 84 -2.43 7.58 -23.77
CA GLN A 84 -2.51 8.72 -22.87
C GLN A 84 -3.70 9.58 -23.32
N PRO A 85 -4.73 9.77 -22.47
CA PRO A 85 -5.84 10.62 -22.84
C PRO A 85 -5.28 12.00 -23.18
N LYS A 86 -5.70 12.57 -24.31
CA LYS A 86 -5.47 13.99 -24.61
C LYS A 86 -6.22 14.80 -23.54
N GLY A 87 -5.52 15.19 -22.48
CA GLY A 87 -6.08 15.90 -21.33
C GLY A 87 -5.29 15.67 -20.04
N ASN A 88 -5.79 16.19 -18.92
CA ASN A 88 -5.23 15.95 -17.60
C ASN A 88 -5.27 14.45 -17.27
N GLY A 89 -4.19 13.94 -16.65
CA GLY A 89 -4.18 12.58 -16.11
C GLY A 89 -5.24 12.38 -15.01
N PRO A 90 -5.52 11.12 -14.61
CA PRO A 90 -6.45 10.86 -13.51
C PRO A 90 -5.94 11.48 -12.20
N ASP A 91 -6.87 11.81 -11.31
CA ASP A 91 -6.53 12.11 -9.92
C ASP A 91 -6.19 10.81 -9.18
N TYR A 92 -5.41 10.89 -8.10
CA TYR A 92 -5.04 9.72 -7.30
C TYR A 92 -5.44 9.89 -5.83
N ILE A 93 -5.92 8.79 -5.25
CA ILE A 93 -6.07 8.64 -3.80
C ILE A 93 -5.19 7.48 -3.38
N VAL A 94 -4.18 7.76 -2.55
CA VAL A 94 -3.39 6.73 -1.89
C VAL A 94 -3.95 6.57 -0.48
N LEU A 95 -4.49 5.38 -0.17
CA LEU A 95 -5.10 5.13 1.14
C LEU A 95 -4.05 5.20 2.26
N ASN A 96 -2.80 4.87 1.97
CA ASN A 96 -1.67 4.70 2.89
C ASN A 96 -1.85 3.53 3.89
N SER A 97 -3.09 3.15 4.16
CA SER A 97 -3.52 1.95 4.87
C SER A 97 -5.03 1.78 4.65
N VAL A 98 -5.52 0.54 4.58
CA VAL A 98 -6.97 0.23 4.58
C VAL A 98 -7.72 0.85 5.78
N SER A 99 -7.02 1.14 6.89
CA SER A 99 -7.61 1.84 8.04
C SER A 99 -8.07 3.27 7.73
N ASN A 100 -7.62 3.87 6.62
CA ASN A 100 -8.03 5.20 6.19
C ASN A 100 -9.19 5.20 5.18
N VAL A 101 -9.81 4.04 4.85
CA VAL A 101 -10.96 3.97 3.93
C VAL A 101 -12.07 4.93 4.32
N GLY A 102 -12.40 5.02 5.61
CA GLY A 102 -13.40 5.97 6.12
C GLY A 102 -13.12 7.43 5.75
N LYS A 103 -11.85 7.82 5.63
CA LYS A 103 -11.42 9.18 5.27
C LYS A 103 -11.39 9.42 3.75
N ALA A 104 -11.28 8.34 2.97
CA ALA A 104 -11.35 8.36 1.51
C ALA A 104 -12.80 8.48 1.00
N ILE A 105 -13.77 7.85 1.69
CA ILE A 105 -15.17 7.80 1.25
C ILE A 105 -15.76 9.18 0.90
N PRO A 106 -15.65 10.23 1.74
CA PRO A 106 -16.20 11.55 1.41
C PRO A 106 -15.65 12.11 0.10
N VAL A 107 -14.35 11.91 -0.14
CA VAL A 107 -13.67 12.39 -1.36
C VAL A 107 -14.09 11.58 -2.57
N LEU A 108 -14.19 10.26 -2.44
CA LEU A 108 -14.53 9.36 -3.54
C LEU A 108 -15.93 9.61 -4.09
N LYS A 109 -16.85 10.10 -3.25
CA LYS A 109 -18.21 10.47 -3.67
C LYS A 109 -18.26 11.70 -4.59
N GLU A 110 -17.21 12.52 -4.61
CA GLU A 110 -17.13 13.69 -5.50
C GLU A 110 -16.75 13.31 -6.94
N TYR A 111 -16.23 12.10 -7.16
CA TYR A 111 -15.82 11.62 -8.48
C TYR A 111 -16.97 10.93 -9.23
N LYS A 112 -16.94 10.96 -10.56
CA LYS A 112 -17.88 10.19 -11.41
C LYS A 112 -17.54 8.70 -11.46
N SER A 113 -16.27 8.35 -11.30
CA SER A 113 -15.77 6.97 -11.30
C SER A 113 -14.44 6.89 -10.57
N ALA A 114 -14.19 5.78 -9.90
CA ALA A 114 -12.93 5.47 -9.25
C ALA A 114 -12.48 4.03 -9.58
N LEU A 115 -11.23 3.86 -10.03
CA LEU A 115 -10.63 2.54 -10.26
C LEU A 115 -9.79 2.15 -9.05
N CYS A 116 -10.07 1.00 -8.44
CA CYS A 116 -9.39 0.52 -7.24
C CYS A 116 -8.33 -0.51 -7.60
N LEU A 117 -7.08 -0.20 -7.31
CA LEU A 117 -5.91 -1.07 -7.41
C LEU A 117 -5.44 -1.38 -5.97
N LEU A 118 -6.17 -2.23 -5.27
CA LEU A 118 -5.91 -2.64 -3.88
C LEU A 118 -5.24 -4.01 -3.80
N ASP A 119 -4.73 -4.37 -2.63
CA ASP A 119 -4.05 -5.65 -2.45
C ASP A 119 -5.03 -6.82 -2.66
N ASN A 120 -4.54 -7.90 -3.26
CA ASN A 120 -5.28 -9.16 -3.49
C ASN A 120 -5.41 -10.01 -2.21
N ASP A 121 -5.42 -9.38 -1.05
CA ASP A 121 -5.61 -10.02 0.25
C ASP A 121 -7.01 -9.75 0.83
N SER A 122 -7.28 -10.27 2.03
CA SER A 122 -8.57 -10.07 2.69
C SER A 122 -8.84 -8.62 3.07
N ALA A 123 -7.79 -7.84 3.39
CA ALA A 123 -7.91 -6.47 3.85
C ALA A 123 -8.24 -5.54 2.68
N GLY A 124 -7.56 -5.70 1.54
CA GLY A 124 -7.84 -4.98 0.30
C GLY A 124 -9.26 -5.24 -0.22
N ARG A 125 -9.71 -6.51 -0.20
CA ARG A 125 -11.10 -6.88 -0.56
C ARG A 125 -12.13 -6.24 0.36
N GLN A 126 -11.90 -6.25 1.67
CA GLN A 126 -12.79 -5.61 2.64
C GLN A 126 -12.82 -4.08 2.45
N ALA A 127 -11.67 -3.45 2.19
CA ALA A 127 -11.58 -2.03 1.90
C ALA A 127 -12.40 -1.65 0.66
N PHE A 128 -12.29 -2.43 -0.43
CA PHE A 128 -13.12 -2.25 -1.62
C PHE A 128 -14.61 -2.36 -1.30
N GLN A 129 -15.02 -3.42 -0.59
CA GLN A 129 -16.41 -3.63 -0.20
C GLN A 129 -16.97 -2.48 0.64
N GLN A 130 -16.20 -1.96 1.61
CA GLN A 130 -16.60 -0.82 2.43
C GLN A 130 -16.86 0.44 1.58
N MET A 131 -15.98 0.73 0.61
CA MET A 131 -16.17 1.86 -0.31
C MET A 131 -17.40 1.66 -1.21
N ALA A 132 -17.59 0.46 -1.74
CA ALA A 132 -18.74 0.14 -2.60
C ALA A 132 -20.06 0.24 -1.83
N GLN A 133 -20.13 -0.32 -0.61
CA GLN A 133 -21.32 -0.27 0.26
C GLN A 133 -21.64 1.16 0.72
N ALA A 134 -20.63 2.03 0.84
CA ALA A 134 -20.82 3.44 1.14
C ALA A 134 -21.41 4.25 -0.04
N GLY A 135 -21.61 3.62 -1.21
CA GLY A 135 -22.14 4.25 -2.42
C GLY A 135 -21.10 4.99 -3.25
N CYS A 136 -19.81 4.72 -3.06
CA CYS A 136 -18.77 5.30 -3.90
C CYS A 136 -18.79 4.64 -5.29
N PRO A 137 -18.48 5.38 -6.37
CA PRO A 137 -18.47 4.85 -7.74
C PRO A 137 -17.17 4.08 -8.05
N VAL A 138 -16.84 3.09 -7.20
CA VAL A 138 -15.62 2.30 -7.28
C VAL A 138 -15.77 1.10 -8.21
N ARG A 139 -14.68 0.75 -8.91
CA ARG A 139 -14.56 -0.46 -9.73
C ARG A 139 -13.28 -1.17 -9.39
N ASP A 140 -13.38 -2.47 -9.10
CA ASP A 140 -12.23 -3.30 -8.79
C ASP A 140 -11.37 -3.53 -10.05
N LYS A 141 -10.05 -3.45 -9.86
CA LYS A 141 -9.03 -3.71 -10.88
C LYS A 141 -7.94 -4.66 -10.38
N SER A 142 -8.14 -5.34 -9.25
CA SER A 142 -7.18 -6.28 -8.69
C SER A 142 -6.94 -7.50 -9.60
N ASP A 143 -7.95 -7.86 -10.42
CA ASP A 143 -7.87 -8.89 -11.45
C ASP A 143 -6.78 -8.63 -12.51
N CYS A 144 -6.38 -7.37 -12.72
CA CYS A 144 -5.31 -7.01 -13.66
C CYS A 144 -3.95 -7.58 -13.24
N TYR A 145 -3.77 -7.95 -11.97
CA TYR A 145 -2.56 -8.53 -11.41
C TYR A 145 -2.89 -9.71 -10.50
N ARG A 146 -3.90 -10.53 -10.86
CA ARG A 146 -4.43 -11.63 -10.03
C ARG A 146 -3.41 -12.65 -9.51
N GLU A 147 -2.25 -12.79 -10.16
CA GLU A 147 -1.17 -13.70 -9.74
C GLU A 147 -0.25 -13.08 -8.67
N TYR A 148 -0.46 -11.83 -8.30
CA TYR A 148 0.38 -10.99 -7.45
C TYR A 148 -0.45 -10.40 -6.31
N ASN A 149 0.16 -10.21 -5.13
CA ASN A 149 -0.54 -9.62 -4.00
C ASN A 149 -0.82 -8.14 -4.25
N ASP A 150 0.20 -7.40 -4.67
CA ASP A 150 0.12 -5.95 -4.86
C ASP A 150 0.79 -5.52 -6.18
N LEU A 151 0.73 -4.22 -6.49
CA LEU A 151 1.32 -3.68 -7.73
C LEU A 151 2.85 -3.70 -7.71
N ASN A 152 3.45 -3.64 -6.53
CA ASN A 152 4.89 -3.69 -6.35
C ASN A 152 5.45 -5.11 -6.59
N ASP A 153 4.71 -6.13 -6.18
CA ASP A 153 4.93 -7.54 -6.51
C ASP A 153 4.75 -7.79 -8.00
N TYR A 154 3.72 -7.22 -8.62
CA TYR A 154 3.51 -7.29 -10.07
C TYR A 154 4.68 -6.68 -10.85
N LEU A 155 5.09 -5.46 -10.49
CA LEU A 155 6.23 -4.78 -11.11
C LEU A 155 7.53 -5.58 -10.96
N LEU A 156 7.73 -6.28 -9.84
CA LEU A 156 8.94 -7.03 -9.53
C LEU A 156 8.86 -8.51 -9.92
N GLY A 157 7.76 -8.96 -10.51
CA GLY A 157 7.57 -10.35 -10.94
C GLY A 157 7.43 -11.35 -9.80
N ARG A 158 7.08 -10.92 -8.58
CA ARG A 158 6.92 -11.79 -7.40
C ARG A 158 5.49 -12.32 -7.29
N LYS A 159 5.24 -13.50 -7.87
CA LYS A 159 3.94 -14.15 -7.77
C LYS A 159 3.63 -14.56 -6.32
N MET A 160 2.34 -14.56 -5.97
CA MET A 160 1.87 -15.17 -4.73
C MET A 160 2.25 -16.65 -4.73
N ALA A 161 2.71 -17.17 -3.59
CA ALA A 161 2.98 -18.58 -3.45
C ALA A 161 1.67 -19.36 -3.71
N GLN A 162 1.73 -20.35 -4.61
CA GLN A 162 0.66 -21.33 -4.67
C GLN A 162 0.68 -22.10 -3.35
N GLU A 163 -0.37 -21.96 -2.55
CA GLU A 163 -0.59 -22.88 -1.43
C GLU A 163 -0.77 -24.28 -2.03
N ASN A 164 0.29 -25.07 -2.03
CA ASN A 164 0.16 -26.51 -2.16
C ASN A 164 -0.66 -26.97 -0.97
N LYS A 165 -1.94 -27.29 -1.21
CA LYS A 165 -2.76 -28.09 -0.29
C LYS A 165 -2.15 -29.50 -0.24
N THR A 166 -1.08 -29.67 0.51
CA THR A 166 -0.73 -30.97 1.09
C THR A 166 -1.40 -31.03 2.45
N ASP A 167 -2.57 -31.67 2.46
CA ASP A 167 -3.07 -32.38 3.64
C ASP A 167 -1.96 -33.33 4.09
N HIS A 168 -1.40 -33.10 5.29
CA HIS A 168 -1.17 -34.18 6.24
C HIS A 168 -0.93 -33.61 7.64
N GLN A 169 -1.85 -34.02 8.51
CA GLN A 169 -1.75 -34.06 9.96
C GLN A 169 -0.35 -34.50 10.40
N HIS A 170 0.26 -33.78 11.33
CA HIS A 170 0.81 -34.36 12.56
C HIS A 170 1.13 -33.22 13.54
N GLU A 171 0.25 -33.06 14.52
CA GLU A 171 0.58 -32.40 15.79
C GLU A 171 1.80 -33.11 16.41
N THR A 172 2.86 -32.35 16.69
CA THR A 172 3.75 -32.66 17.80
C THR A 172 4.05 -31.36 18.56
N ALA A 173 3.64 -31.34 19.82
CA ALA A 173 3.79 -30.22 20.74
C ALA A 173 5.27 -29.84 20.96
N PRO A 174 5.57 -28.55 21.21
CA PRO A 174 6.93 -28.12 21.51
C PRO A 174 7.36 -28.57 22.92
N LYS A 175 8.45 -29.33 22.99
CA LYS A 175 9.15 -29.67 24.24
C LYS A 175 9.76 -28.39 24.84
N LEU A 176 9.42 -28.10 26.10
CA LEU A 176 10.10 -27.09 26.91
C LEU A 176 11.57 -27.48 27.11
N ILE A 177 12.48 -26.54 26.87
CA ILE A 177 13.89 -26.63 27.27
C ILE A 177 14.00 -26.06 28.68
N GLU A 178 14.23 -26.91 29.67
CA GLU A 178 14.57 -26.50 31.03
C GLU A 178 15.96 -25.85 31.08
N LYS A 179 16.06 -24.72 31.80
CA LYS A 179 17.34 -24.04 32.06
C LYS A 179 18.11 -24.77 33.17
N PRO A 180 19.42 -24.97 33.05
CA PRO A 180 20.21 -25.61 34.10
C PRO A 180 20.32 -24.73 35.35
N ALA A 181 20.08 -25.34 36.51
CA ALA A 181 20.24 -24.73 37.83
C ALA A 181 21.74 -24.53 38.16
N LYS A 182 22.09 -23.34 38.62
CA LYS A 182 23.40 -23.01 39.18
C LYS A 182 23.59 -23.77 40.50
N LYS A 183 24.61 -24.61 40.62
CA LYS A 183 25.11 -25.08 41.92
C LYS A 183 26.02 -24.00 42.52
N GLN A 184 25.64 -23.48 43.68
CA GLN A 184 26.53 -22.73 44.57
C GLN A 184 27.38 -23.71 45.38
N SER A 185 28.62 -23.29 45.56
CA SER A 185 29.70 -23.88 46.34
C SER A 185 29.41 -23.96 47.85
N GLY A 186 29.79 -25.08 48.44
CA GLY A 186 30.02 -25.32 49.87
C GLY A 186 31.04 -26.43 50.01
#